data_AF-A0A6J4NWD5-F1
#
_entry.id   AF-A0A6J4NWD5-F1
#
_cell.length_a   1.000
_cell.length_b   1.000
_cell.length_c   1.000
_cell.angle_alpha   90.00
_cell.angle_beta   90.00
_cell.angle_gamma   90.00
#
_symmetry.space_group_name_H-M   'P 1'
#
loop_
_entity.id
_entity.type
_entity.pdbx_description
1 polymer ?
#
loop_
_entity_poly.entity_id
_entity_poly.type
_entity_poly.pdbx_seq_one_letter_code
_entity_poly.pdbx_strand_id
1 'polypeptide(L)' 'MLVKAVILFLALMAVIAWIGAAIGKLRLPGASRQGRLGDKFCPSCGRPRIGKGPCPCGRT' A
#
# COMPACT_ATOMS: atom_id res chain seq x y z
N MET A 1 -8.13 -37.00 3.25
CA MET A 1 -9.23 -36.05 3.58
C MET A 1 -8.73 -34.62 3.87
N LEU A 2 -7.53 -34.46 4.46
CA LEU A 2 -6.92 -33.14 4.69
C LEU A 2 -6.69 -32.32 3.41
N VAL A 3 -6.12 -32.93 2.36
CA VAL A 3 -5.85 -32.26 1.08
C VAL A 3 -7.12 -31.64 0.48
N LYS A 4 -8.25 -32.33 0.59
CA LYS A 4 -9.54 -31.83 0.11
C LYS A 4 -10.01 -30.61 0.89
N ALA A 5 -9.80 -30.58 2.22
CA ALA A 5 -10.11 -29.43 3.06
C ALA A 5 -9.20 -28.22 2.74
N VAL A 6 -7.90 -28.47 2.53
CA VAL A 6 -6.93 -27.42 2.15
C VAL A 6 -7.30 -26.80 0.80
N ILE A 7 -7.66 -27.64 -0.19
CA ILE A 7 -8.09 -27.16 -1.51
C ILE A 7 -9.38 -26.33 -1.40
N LEU A 8 -10.35 -26.77 -0.61
CA LEU A 8 -11.62 -26.04 -0.41
C LEU A 8 -11.39 -24.67 0.26
N PHE A 9 -10.50 -24.61 1.25
CA PHE A 9 -10.13 -23.37 1.93
C PHE A 9 -9.41 -22.39 0.98
N LEU A 10 -8.45 -22.87 0.20
CA LEU A 10 -7.72 -22.06 -0.78
C LEU A 10 -8.65 -21.54 -1.89
N ALA A 11 -9.54 -22.40 -2.40
CA ALA A 11 -10.53 -22.02 -3.39
C ALA A 11 -11.47 -20.93 -2.86
N LEU A 12 -11.94 -21.07 -1.61
CA LEU A 12 -12.78 -20.06 -0.95
C LEU A 12 -12.08 -18.70 -0.86
N MET A 13 -10.82 -18.69 -0.39
CA MET A 13 -10.03 -17.46 -0.29
C MET A 13 -9.78 -16.81 -1.65
N ALA A 14 -9.50 -17.60 -2.68
CA ALA A 14 -9.31 -17.11 -4.04
C ALA A 14 -10.59 -16.44 -4.59
N VAL A 15 -11.75 -17.06 -4.36
CA VAL A 15 -13.06 -16.51 -4.78
C VAL A 15 -13.38 -15.22 -4.04
N ILE A 16 -13.20 -15.17 -2.72
CA ILE A 16 -13.42 -13.95 -1.93
C ILE A 16 -12.50 -12.83 -2.40
N ALA A 17 -11.22 -13.12 -2.64
CA ALA A 17 -10.26 -12.15 -3.16
C ALA A 17 -10.63 -11.66 -4.57
N TRP A 18 -11.10 -12.54 -5.45
CA TRP A 18 -11.54 -12.17 -6.80
C TRP A 18 -12.79 -11.30 -6.79
N ILE A 19 -13.81 -11.66 -5.98
CA ILE A 19 -15.04 -10.88 -5.83
C ILE A 19 -14.71 -9.52 -5.18
N GLY A 20 -13.93 -9.53 -4.09
CA GLY A 20 -13.48 -8.33 -3.40
C GLY A 20 -12.61 -7.43 -4.28
N ALA A 21 -11.76 -8.00 -5.13
CA ALA A 21 -10.98 -7.27 -6.12
C ALA A 21 -11.86 -6.74 -7.25
N ALA A 22 -12.86 -7.48 -7.75
CA ALA A 22 -13.76 -6.98 -8.78
C ALA A 22 -14.53 -5.73 -8.29
N ILE A 23 -14.97 -5.74 -7.02
CA ILE A 23 -15.69 -4.62 -6.38
C ILE A 23 -14.70 -3.49 -5.97
N GLY A 24 -13.52 -3.86 -5.47
CA GLY A 24 -12.48 -2.95 -5.00
C GLY A 24 -11.61 -2.33 -6.11
N LYS A 25 -11.54 -2.94 -7.29
CA LYS A 25 -10.80 -2.44 -8.47
C LYS A 25 -11.43 -1.16 -9.03
N LEU A 26 -12.69 -0.87 -8.70
CA LEU A 26 -13.30 0.44 -8.95
C LEU A 26 -13.09 1.45 -7.81
N ARG A 27 -12.59 1.04 -6.63
CA ARG A 27 -12.42 1.89 -5.44
C ARG A 27 -10.97 2.09 -4.97
N LEU A 28 -10.00 1.30 -5.42
CA LEU A 28 -8.59 1.46 -5.02
C LEU A 28 -7.60 1.47 -6.22
N PRO A 29 -7.62 2.52 -7.06
CA PRO A 29 -6.45 2.94 -7.83
C PRO A 29 -5.41 3.59 -6.89
N GLY A 30 -4.94 2.84 -5.90
CA GLY A 30 -4.12 3.39 -4.81
C GLY A 30 -3.34 2.37 -3.97
N ALA A 31 -3.36 1.09 -4.35
CA ALA A 31 -2.42 0.09 -3.81
C ALA A 31 -0.95 0.38 -4.22
N SER A 32 -0.67 1.55 -4.80
CA SER A 32 0.60 2.25 -4.60
C SER A 32 0.76 2.71 -3.14
N ARG A 33 0.85 1.72 -2.24
CA ARG A 33 1.49 1.89 -0.92
C ARG A 33 3.01 2.20 -1.06
N GLN A 34 3.46 2.48 -2.28
CA GLN A 34 4.78 2.96 -2.69
C GLN A 34 4.82 4.49 -2.97
N GLY A 35 3.71 5.22 -2.86
CA GLY A 35 3.61 6.60 -3.36
C GLY A 35 3.84 7.74 -2.35
N ARG A 36 4.22 7.46 -1.10
CA ARG A 36 4.35 8.50 -0.05
C ARG A 36 5.52 8.34 0.90
N LEU A 37 6.47 7.45 0.60
CA LEU A 37 7.71 7.35 1.40
C LEU A 37 8.79 8.33 0.94
N GLY A 38 8.75 8.80 -0.31
CA GLY A 38 9.71 9.78 -0.83
C GLY A 38 9.61 11.15 -0.16
N ASP A 39 8.40 11.59 0.18
CA ASP A 39 8.16 12.91 0.78
C ASP A 39 8.48 12.99 2.28
N LYS A 40 8.88 11.86 2.90
CA LYS A 40 9.19 11.83 4.33
C LYS A 40 10.52 12.48 4.65
N PHE A 41 11.43 12.61 3.69
CA PHE A 41 12.78 13.16 3.89
C PHE A 41 13.03 14.32 2.93
N CYS A 42 13.77 15.33 3.38
CA CYS A 42 14.22 16.42 2.54
C CYS A 42 15.32 15.91 1.60
N PRO A 43 15.18 16.06 0.26
CA PRO A 43 16.18 15.59 -0.70
C PRO A 43 17.53 16.32 -0.55
N SER A 44 17.51 17.56 -0.06
CA SER A 44 18.69 18.42 0.04
C SER A 44 19.58 18.13 1.25
N CYS A 45 19.02 17.58 2.34
CA CYS A 45 19.77 17.31 3.57
C CYS A 45 19.50 15.94 4.21
N GLY A 46 18.59 15.14 3.65
CA GLY A 46 18.19 13.83 4.17
C GLY A 46 17.40 13.86 5.48
N ARG A 47 17.07 15.04 6.02
CA ARG A 47 16.34 15.16 7.31
C ARG A 47 14.84 14.87 7.11
N PRO A 48 14.16 14.16 8.03
CA PRO A 48 12.73 13.94 7.92
C PRO A 48 11.95 15.27 7.88
N ARG A 49 11.01 15.41 6.94
CA ARG A 49 10.09 16.55 6.87
C ARG A 49 9.03 16.38 7.98
N ILE A 50 9.22 17.09 9.08
CA ILE A 50 8.32 17.09 10.23
C ILE A 50 7.31 18.23 10.04
N GLY A 51 6.04 17.87 9.80
CA GLY A 51 4.97 18.85 9.55
C GLY A 51 4.96 19.42 8.13
N LYS A 52 4.12 20.44 7.89
CA LYS A 52 3.93 21.09 6.58
C LYS A 52 4.88 22.29 6.35
N GLY A 53 5.78 22.55 7.29
CA GLY A 53 6.73 23.66 7.22
C GLY A 53 7.90 23.40 6.28
N PRO A 54 8.61 24.46 5.83
CA PRO A 54 9.83 24.30 5.05
C PRO A 54 10.93 23.59 5.86
N CYS A 55 11.81 22.87 5.17
CA CYS A 55 12.97 22.25 5.81
C CYS A 55 13.83 23.34 6.47
N PRO A 56 14.30 23.16 7.72
CA PRO A 56 15.20 24.12 8.38
C PRO A 56 16.55 24.27 7.67
N CYS A 57 16.85 23.40 6.70
CA CYS A 57 18.04 23.45 5.87
C CYS A 57 18.01 24.59 4.83
N GLY A 58 16.89 25.29 4.64
CA GLY A 58 16.77 26.43 3.72
C GLY A 58 16.91 26.10 2.23
N ARG A 59 17.16 24.83 1.89
CA ARG A 59 17.27 24.31 0.52
C ARG A 59 15.99 23.54 0.18
N THR A 60 15.24 24.03 -0.81
CA THR A 60 13.99 23.42 -1.31
C THR A 60 14.25 22.20 -2.15
#